data_AF-Q983Y3-F1
#
_entry.id   AF-Q983Y3-F1
#
_cell.length_a   1.000
_cell.length_b   1.000
_cell.length_c   1.000
_cell.angle_alpha   90.00
_cell.angle_beta   90.00
_cell.angle_gamma   90.00
#
_symmetry.space_group_name_H-M   'P 1'
#
loop_
_entity.id
_entity.type
_entity.pdbx_description
1 polymer ?
#
loop_
_entity_poly.entity_id
_entity_poly.type
_entity_poly.pdbx_seq_one_letter_code
_entity_poly.pdbx_strand_id
1 'polypeptide(L)'
;MVDTAEDNFRIEVWDREEKTHLETICRTPDAVVSQAAWHAAIRRRPGMLLIHYNSRHVMEKIVTPGEVKVPPQTIIDGSIHAGLDVALGDLRSWHTLRAWCTTCSHHAEVKPEGLIRRYGKEALFSSVERALFCTSCKKGGPVRMEIHSMPRN
;
A
#
# COMPACT_ATOMS: atom_id res chain seq x y z
N MET A 1 22.33 -17.76 -27.49
CA MET A 1 21.36 -17.01 -28.31
C MET A 1 20.61 -16.13 -27.35
N VAL A 2 20.67 -14.82 -27.57
CA VAL A 2 20.16 -13.83 -26.61
C VAL A 2 18.77 -13.41 -27.09
N ASP A 3 17.72 -14.03 -26.54
CA ASP A 3 16.35 -13.51 -26.66
C ASP A 3 16.19 -12.32 -25.71
N THR A 4 16.96 -11.25 -25.95
CA THR A 4 17.06 -10.11 -25.03
C THR A 4 15.88 -9.14 -25.12
N ALA A 5 15.05 -9.26 -26.15
CA ALA A 5 14.00 -8.28 -26.42
C ALA A 5 12.63 -8.70 -25.90
N GLU A 6 12.32 -10.00 -25.81
CA GLU A 6 11.01 -10.51 -25.37
C GLU A 6 10.91 -10.72 -23.85
N ASP A 7 12.00 -10.51 -23.11
CA ASP A 7 12.03 -10.61 -21.65
C ASP A 7 12.53 -9.29 -21.06
N ASN A 8 11.81 -8.20 -21.32
CA ASN A 8 12.08 -6.89 -20.72
C ASN A 8 10.78 -6.28 -20.22
N PHE A 9 10.25 -6.88 -19.17
CA PHE A 9 9.01 -6.46 -18.55
C PHE A 9 9.20 -5.14 -17.84
N ARG A 10 8.27 -4.20 -18.05
CA ARG A 10 8.24 -2.96 -17.28
C ARG A 10 6.83 -2.57 -16.90
N ILE A 11 6.70 -1.97 -15.73
CA ILE A 11 5.43 -1.40 -15.28
C ILE A 11 5.60 0.11 -15.14
N GLU A 12 4.78 0.84 -15.88
CA GLU A 12 4.75 2.29 -15.86
C GLU A 12 3.50 2.79 -15.15
N VAL A 13 3.66 3.93 -14.49
CA VAL A 13 2.59 4.68 -13.85
C VAL A 13 2.42 5.98 -14.59
N TRP A 14 1.19 6.25 -14.98
CA TRP A 14 0.78 7.43 -15.72
C TRP A 14 -0.31 8.16 -14.93
N ASP A 15 -0.50 9.44 -15.23
CA ASP A 15 -1.72 10.12 -14.85
C ASP A 15 -2.94 9.44 -15.49
N ARG A 16 -4.12 9.70 -14.93
CA ARG A 16 -5.37 9.02 -15.34
C ARG A 16 -5.71 9.24 -16.82
N GLU A 17 -5.25 10.34 -17.41
CA GLU A 17 -5.50 10.72 -18.79
C GLU A 17 -4.41 10.23 -19.77
N GLU A 18 -3.38 9.52 -19.30
CA GLU A 18 -2.23 9.07 -20.10
C GLU A 18 -1.48 10.20 -20.81
N LYS A 19 -1.47 11.40 -20.22
CA LYS A 19 -0.73 12.54 -20.74
C LYS A 19 0.67 12.61 -20.15
N THR A 20 0.80 12.22 -18.88
CA THR A 20 2.04 12.40 -18.13
C THR A 20 2.52 11.06 -17.61
N HIS A 21 3.70 10.65 -18.06
CA HIS A 21 4.44 9.55 -17.43
C HIS A 21 4.93 10.03 -16.07
N LEU A 22 4.52 9.34 -15.00
CA LEU A 22 4.90 9.71 -13.64
C LEU A 22 6.16 8.97 -13.20
N GLU A 23 6.21 7.66 -13.43
CA GLU A 23 7.38 6.84 -13.10
C GLU A 23 7.33 5.43 -13.71
N THR A 24 8.46 4.72 -13.64
CA THR A 24 8.56 3.29 -13.92
C THR A 24 8.90 2.56 -12.62
N ILE A 25 7.99 1.73 -12.12
CA ILE A 25 8.11 1.08 -10.80
C ILE A 25 8.75 -0.30 -10.83
N CYS A 26 8.84 -0.92 -12.01
CA CYS A 26 9.46 -2.23 -12.18
C CYS A 26 10.11 -2.31 -13.56
N ARG A 27 11.33 -2.86 -13.61
CA ARG A 27 11.97 -3.37 -14.83
C ARG A 27 12.63 -4.70 -14.48
N THR A 28 12.24 -5.76 -15.17
CA THR A 28 12.75 -7.11 -14.89
C THR A 28 12.68 -7.96 -16.15
N PRO A 29 13.64 -8.87 -16.38
CA PRO A 29 13.50 -9.90 -17.41
C PRO A 29 12.66 -11.09 -16.95
N ASP A 30 12.36 -11.20 -15.65
CA ASP A 30 11.60 -12.31 -15.09
C ASP A 30 10.09 -12.03 -15.10
N ALA A 31 9.32 -12.86 -15.81
CA ALA A 31 7.87 -12.76 -15.95
C ALA A 31 7.09 -12.98 -14.64
N VAL A 32 7.60 -13.82 -13.73
CA VAL A 32 6.94 -14.08 -12.44
C VAL A 32 7.09 -12.88 -11.52
N VAL A 33 8.29 -12.29 -11.50
CA VAL A 33 8.57 -11.07 -10.73
C VAL A 33 7.76 -9.89 -11.29
N SER A 34 7.65 -9.76 -12.62
CA SER A 34 6.86 -8.69 -13.24
C SER A 34 5.38 -8.81 -12.87
N GLN A 35 4.80 -10.01 -12.92
CA GLN A 35 3.41 -10.23 -12.57
C GLN A 35 3.13 -9.97 -11.09
N ALA A 36 4.03 -10.38 -10.19
CA ALA A 36 3.90 -10.09 -8.76
C ALA A 36 3.95 -8.57 -8.49
N ALA A 37 4.86 -7.85 -9.17
CA ALA A 37 4.95 -6.40 -9.09
C ALA A 37 3.68 -5.71 -9.65
N TRP A 38 3.08 -6.25 -10.72
CA TRP A 38 1.84 -5.74 -11.30
C TRP A 38 0.67 -5.79 -10.31
N HIS A 39 0.43 -6.95 -9.69
CA HIS A 39 -0.62 -7.07 -8.69
C HIS A 39 -0.39 -6.16 -7.48
N ALA A 40 0.87 -6.00 -7.04
CA ALA A 40 1.21 -5.06 -5.98
C ALA A 40 0.96 -3.60 -6.40
N ALA A 41 1.29 -3.24 -7.64
CA ALA A 41 1.11 -1.90 -8.18
C ALA A 41 -0.37 -1.49 -8.21
N ILE A 42 -1.25 -2.39 -8.64
CA ILE A 42 -2.71 -2.15 -8.68
C ILE A 42 -3.24 -1.72 -7.32
N ARG A 43 -2.78 -2.38 -6.24
CA ARG A 43 -3.19 -2.04 -4.86
C ARG A 43 -2.58 -0.75 -4.34
N ARG A 44 -1.37 -0.40 -4.81
CA ARG A 44 -0.58 0.70 -4.24
C ARG A 44 -0.79 2.05 -4.92
N ARG A 45 -1.48 2.11 -6.06
CA ARG A 45 -1.60 3.32 -6.88
C ARG A 45 -3.05 3.64 -7.26
N PRO A 46 -3.97 3.82 -6.30
CA PRO A 46 -5.40 4.04 -6.60
C PRO A 46 -5.63 5.28 -7.47
N GLY A 47 -6.50 5.14 -8.49
CA GLY A 47 -6.89 6.22 -9.40
C GLY A 47 -5.84 6.58 -10.47
N MET A 48 -4.71 5.87 -10.51
CA MET A 48 -3.66 6.05 -11.52
C MET A 48 -3.84 5.06 -12.67
N LEU A 49 -3.31 5.44 -13.85
CA LEU A 49 -3.20 4.53 -14.97
C LEU A 49 -1.91 3.73 -14.84
N LEU A 50 -2.03 2.39 -14.86
CA LEU A 50 -0.89 1.48 -14.90
C LEU A 50 -0.83 0.80 -16.26
N ILE A 51 0.37 0.64 -16.80
CA ILE A 51 0.62 -0.09 -18.04
C ILE A 51 1.75 -1.11 -17.81
N HIS A 52 1.45 -2.39 -18.03
CA HIS A 52 2.40 -3.49 -18.01
C HIS A 52 2.85 -3.79 -19.43
N TYR A 53 4.14 -3.64 -19.69
CA TYR A 53 4.75 -3.97 -20.97
C TYR A 53 5.56 -5.24 -20.86
N ASN A 54 5.57 -6.01 -21.95
CA ASN A 54 6.70 -6.82 -22.32
C ASN A 54 7.37 -6.18 -23.53
N SER A 55 8.56 -5.60 -23.34
CA SER A 55 9.26 -4.89 -24.42
C SER A 55 8.42 -3.72 -24.96
N ARG A 56 8.02 -3.76 -26.23
CA ARG A 56 7.10 -2.79 -26.85
C ARG A 56 5.63 -3.20 -26.76
N HIS A 57 5.35 -4.45 -26.40
CA HIS A 57 3.99 -4.97 -26.33
C HIS A 57 3.34 -4.59 -25.00
N VAL A 58 2.14 -4.01 -25.05
CA VAL A 58 1.31 -3.78 -23.86
C VAL A 58 0.61 -5.09 -23.52
N MET A 59 0.99 -5.68 -22.39
CA MET A 59 0.34 -6.88 -21.86
C MET A 59 -1.00 -6.53 -21.21
N GLU A 60 -0.96 -5.57 -20.27
CA GLU A 60 -2.13 -5.13 -19.52
C GLU A 60 -2.10 -3.63 -19.30
N LYS A 61 -3.28 -3.03 -19.24
CA LYS A 61 -3.48 -1.60 -18.99
C LYS A 61 -4.75 -1.40 -18.19
N ILE A 62 -4.64 -0.72 -17.06
CA ILE A 62 -5.76 -0.56 -16.14
C ILE A 62 -5.70 0.80 -15.43
N VAL A 63 -6.86 1.44 -15.29
CA VAL A 63 -7.05 2.49 -14.29
C VAL A 63 -7.41 1.81 -12.98
N THR A 64 -6.54 1.93 -11.99
CA THR A 64 -6.73 1.25 -10.71
C THR A 64 -7.96 1.83 -9.99
N PRO A 65 -8.74 0.97 -9.29
CA PRO A 65 -9.90 1.43 -8.55
C PRO A 65 -9.49 2.35 -7.39
N GLY A 66 -10.24 3.44 -7.21
CA GLY A 66 -10.03 4.44 -6.16
C GLY A 66 -9.86 5.86 -6.71
N GLU A 67 -9.95 6.86 -5.84
CA GLU A 67 -9.62 8.25 -6.16
C GLU A 67 -8.14 8.52 -5.83
N VAL A 68 -7.46 9.30 -6.69
CA VAL A 68 -6.13 9.83 -6.40
C VAL A 68 -6.25 10.80 -5.24
N LYS A 69 -6.06 10.32 -4.00
CA LYS A 69 -6.14 11.17 -2.81
C LYS A 69 -4.85 11.95 -2.55
N VAL A 70 -3.71 11.45 -3.02
CA VAL A 70 -2.36 12.03 -2.82
C VAL A 70 -1.45 11.55 -3.98
N PRO A 71 -0.50 12.37 -4.49
CA PRO A 71 0.51 11.91 -5.44
C PRO A 71 1.32 10.73 -4.86
N PRO A 72 1.71 9.74 -5.68
CA PRO A 72 2.34 8.53 -5.20
C PRO A 72 3.77 8.85 -4.75
N GLN A 73 4.11 8.47 -3.52
CA GLN A 73 5.47 8.61 -2.99
C GLN A 73 5.97 7.25 -2.50
N THR A 74 7.18 6.90 -2.93
CA THR A 74 7.92 5.69 -2.57
C THR A 74 8.48 5.81 -1.15
N ILE A 75 8.72 4.66 -0.52
CA ILE A 75 9.34 4.52 0.80
C ILE A 75 10.75 5.17 0.78
N ILE A 76 10.92 6.27 1.51
CA ILE A 76 12.22 6.89 1.80
C ILE A 76 12.40 6.85 3.33
N ASP A 77 13.49 6.27 3.78
CA ASP A 77 14.02 6.42 5.15
C ASP A 77 13.09 6.01 6.32
N GLY A 78 12.52 4.80 6.26
CA GLY A 78 11.89 4.15 7.42
C GLY A 78 10.62 4.82 7.96
N SER A 79 10.09 5.82 7.25
CA SER A 79 8.95 6.62 7.66
C SER A 79 7.71 6.24 6.84
N ILE A 80 6.59 5.95 7.51
CA ILE A 80 5.32 5.62 6.86
C ILE A 80 4.65 6.94 6.48
N HIS A 81 4.70 7.28 5.18
CA HIS A 81 4.12 8.51 4.65
C HIS A 81 2.67 8.30 4.19
N ALA A 82 1.85 9.33 4.41
CA ALA A 82 0.41 9.34 4.20
C ALA A 82 0.02 8.99 2.75
N GLY A 83 -0.96 8.08 2.59
CA GLY A 83 -1.53 7.70 1.29
C GLY A 83 -1.43 6.20 0.96
N LEU A 84 -0.63 5.44 1.72
CA LEU A 84 -0.54 3.98 1.59
C LEU A 84 -1.41 3.33 2.69
N ASP A 85 -2.47 2.65 2.28
CA ASP A 85 -3.28 1.85 3.18
C ASP A 85 -2.68 0.44 3.29
N VAL A 86 -2.29 0.05 4.50
CA VAL A 86 -1.56 -1.20 4.78
C VAL A 86 -2.56 -2.28 5.15
N ALA A 87 -2.40 -3.51 4.64
CA ALA A 87 -3.22 -4.63 5.10
C ALA A 87 -2.68 -5.17 6.43
N LEU A 88 -3.55 -5.65 7.32
CA LEU A 88 -3.12 -6.27 8.57
C LEU A 88 -2.16 -7.46 8.35
N GLY A 89 -2.30 -8.18 7.24
CA GLY A 89 -1.44 -9.30 6.86
C GLY A 89 -0.03 -8.91 6.42
N ASP A 90 0.20 -7.64 6.07
CA ASP A 90 1.54 -7.14 5.71
C ASP A 90 2.42 -6.90 6.96
N LEU A 91 1.82 -6.93 8.16
CA LEU A 91 2.52 -6.78 9.42
C LEU A 91 3.37 -8.01 9.72
N ARG A 92 4.69 -7.82 9.74
CA ARG A 92 5.63 -8.78 10.32
C ARG A 92 5.52 -8.80 11.85
N SER A 93 5.94 -9.90 12.47
CA SER A 93 5.87 -10.16 13.93
C SER A 93 6.61 -9.16 14.82
N TRP A 94 7.50 -8.34 14.27
CA TRP A 94 8.29 -7.32 14.98
C TRP A 94 7.68 -5.91 14.87
N HIS A 95 6.60 -5.75 14.09
CA HIS A 95 5.85 -4.50 14.08
C HIS A 95 4.96 -4.43 15.31
N THR A 96 5.07 -3.32 16.03
CA THR A 96 4.13 -2.96 17.10
C THR A 96 3.10 -2.01 16.53
N LEU A 97 1.84 -2.18 16.91
CA LEU A 97 0.76 -1.37 16.40
C LEU A 97 0.16 -0.54 17.53
N ARG A 98 0.02 0.77 17.29
CA ARG A 98 -0.52 1.72 18.26
C ARG A 98 -1.72 2.43 17.65
N ALA A 99 -2.81 2.48 18.40
CA ALA A 99 -3.96 3.30 18.11
C ALA A 99 -3.83 4.64 18.84
N TRP A 100 -4.02 5.74 18.12
CA TRP A 100 -4.06 7.10 18.64
C TRP A 100 -5.44 7.72 18.40
N CYS A 101 -6.05 8.25 19.44
CA CYS A 101 -7.28 9.02 19.30
C CYS A 101 -6.98 10.46 18.95
N THR A 102 -7.49 10.93 17.81
CA THR A 102 -7.27 12.32 17.35
C THR A 102 -8.07 13.35 18.15
N THR A 103 -8.99 12.94 19.03
CA THR A 103 -9.80 13.83 19.87
C THR A 103 -9.19 14.05 21.26
N CYS A 104 -8.88 12.97 21.98
CA CYS A 104 -8.38 13.07 23.36
C CYS A 104 -6.88 12.80 23.48
N SER A 105 -6.19 12.54 22.37
CA SER A 105 -4.78 12.16 22.34
C SER A 105 -4.44 10.91 23.18
N HIS A 106 -5.44 10.10 23.53
CA HIS A 106 -5.23 8.82 24.16
C HIS A 106 -4.56 7.87 23.18
N HIS A 107 -3.60 7.10 23.69
CA HIS A 107 -2.94 6.08 22.90
C HIS A 107 -3.10 4.71 23.55
N ALA A 108 -3.31 3.69 22.74
CA ALA A 108 -3.39 2.31 23.18
C ALA A 108 -2.59 1.42 22.23
N GLU A 109 -1.85 0.47 22.77
CA GLU A 109 -1.27 -0.60 21.98
C GLU A 109 -2.37 -1.56 21.52
N VAL A 110 -2.30 -2.01 20.27
CA VAL A 110 -3.28 -2.93 19.70
C VAL A 110 -2.56 -4.14 19.14
N LYS A 111 -3.01 -5.34 19.49
CA LYS A 111 -2.40 -6.58 19.01
C LYS A 111 -2.86 -6.89 17.58
N PRO A 112 -1.96 -6.96 16.59
CA PRO A 112 -2.31 -7.28 15.21
C PRO A 112 -3.09 -8.60 15.08
N GLU A 113 -2.75 -9.62 15.85
CA GLU A 113 -3.38 -10.94 15.78
C GLU A 113 -4.88 -10.88 16.12
N GLY A 114 -5.23 -10.04 17.10
CA GLY A 114 -6.62 -9.81 17.49
C GLY A 114 -7.42 -9.10 16.40
N LEU A 115 -6.80 -8.12 15.73
CA LEU A 115 -7.41 -7.42 14.60
C LEU A 115 -7.55 -8.33 13.38
N ILE A 116 -6.52 -9.12 13.06
CA ILE A 116 -6.54 -10.09 11.96
C ILE A 116 -7.65 -11.11 12.18
N ARG A 117 -7.83 -11.60 13.41
CA ARG A 117 -8.90 -12.54 13.73
C ARG A 117 -10.29 -11.92 13.54
N ARG A 118 -10.43 -10.61 13.79
CA ARG A 118 -11.72 -9.91 13.73
C ARG A 118 -12.08 -9.41 12.34
N TYR A 119 -11.11 -8.89 11.59
CA TYR A 119 -11.33 -8.21 10.31
C TYR A 119 -10.73 -8.95 9.11
N GLY A 120 -9.86 -9.94 9.34
CA GLY A 120 -9.17 -10.70 8.29
C GLY A 120 -7.77 -10.13 7.97
N LYS A 121 -6.93 -10.94 7.30
CA LYS A 121 -5.57 -10.54 6.90
C LYS A 121 -5.57 -9.44 5.82
N GLU A 122 -6.53 -9.49 4.91
CA GLU A 122 -6.68 -8.51 3.82
C GLU A 122 -7.32 -7.19 4.29
N ALA A 123 -7.71 -7.09 5.57
CA ALA A 123 -8.30 -5.86 6.07
C ALA A 123 -7.28 -4.73 6.09
N LEU A 124 -7.65 -3.62 5.47
CA LEU A 124 -6.84 -2.43 5.40
C LEU A 124 -6.96 -1.59 6.68
N PHE A 125 -5.89 -0.88 7.03
CA PHE A 125 -5.84 -0.02 8.21
C PHE A 125 -6.95 1.02 8.20
N SER A 126 -7.23 1.67 7.07
CA SER A 126 -8.30 2.68 7.00
C SER A 126 -9.69 2.10 7.30
N SER A 127 -9.93 0.84 6.93
CA SER A 127 -11.16 0.13 7.27
C SER A 127 -11.24 -0.17 8.76
N VAL A 128 -10.12 -0.57 9.37
CA VAL A 128 -10.02 -0.84 10.81
C VAL A 128 -10.16 0.46 11.61
N GLU A 129 -9.50 1.55 11.21
CA GLU A 129 -9.59 2.89 11.81
C GLU A 129 -11.03 3.40 11.86
N ARG A 130 -11.83 3.15 10.81
CA ARG A 130 -13.26 3.53 10.77
C ARG A 130 -14.12 2.67 11.69
N ALA A 131 -13.71 1.44 11.96
CA ALA A 131 -14.45 0.50 12.80
C ALA A 131 -14.08 0.59 14.29
N LEU A 132 -12.93 1.18 14.60
CA LEU A 132 -12.44 1.37 15.96
C LEU A 132 -12.81 2.74 16.51
N PHE A 133 -13.11 2.78 17.81
CA PHE A 133 -13.45 4.00 18.53
C PHE A 133 -12.65 4.07 19.81
N CYS A 134 -12.22 5.27 20.18
CA CYS A 134 -11.53 5.48 21.44
C CYS A 134 -12.49 5.28 22.62
N THR A 135 -12.14 4.36 23.52
CA THR A 135 -12.90 4.06 24.73
C THR A 135 -12.75 5.13 25.83
N SER A 136 -11.68 5.93 25.78
CA SER A 136 -11.47 7.03 26.73
C SER A 136 -12.31 8.27 26.40
N CYS A 137 -12.79 8.39 25.15
CA CYS A 137 -13.74 9.42 24.77
C CYS A 137 -15.16 9.03 25.18
N LYS A 138 -15.88 9.94 25.86
CA LYS A 138 -17.28 9.73 26.27
C LYS A 138 -18.24 9.35 25.13
N LYS A 139 -17.91 9.67 23.88
CA LYS A 139 -18.74 9.40 22.68
C LYS A 139 -18.07 8.49 21.64
N GLY A 140 -16.91 7.89 21.94
CA GLY A 140 -16.14 7.16 20.93
C GLY A 140 -15.46 8.12 19.95
N GLY A 141 -14.21 8.46 20.20
CA GLY A 141 -13.44 9.36 19.33
C GLY A 141 -12.84 8.61 18.14
N PRO A 142 -12.66 9.25 16.98
CA PRO A 142 -11.95 8.67 15.85
C PRO A 142 -10.52 8.26 16.24
N VAL A 143 -10.07 7.16 15.63
CA VAL A 143 -8.77 6.53 15.91
C VAL A 143 -7.94 6.51 14.63
N ARG A 144 -6.63 6.73 14.78
CA ARG A 144 -5.60 6.51 13.78
C ARG A 144 -4.69 5.39 14.23
N MET A 145 -4.19 4.61 13.28
CA MET A 145 -3.27 3.51 13.52
C MET A 145 -1.86 3.89 13.08
N GLU A 146 -0.91 3.62 13.95
CA GLU A 146 0.51 3.86 13.74
C GLU A 146 1.26 2.54 13.87
N ILE A 147 2.12 2.25 12.89
CA ILE A 147 3.04 1.13 12.97
C ILE A 147 4.34 1.65 13.56
N HIS A 148 4.69 1.14 14.73
CA HIS A 148 5.97 1.38 15.38
C HIS A 148 6.88 0.18 15.09
N SER A 149 8.08 0.44 14.58
CA SER A 149 9.15 -0.55 14.58
C SER A 149 9.98 -0.31 15.84
N MET A 150 10.17 -1.33 16.69
CA MET A 150 11.20 -1.20 17.72
C MET A 150 12.59 -1.20 17.06
N PRO A 151 13.57 -0.48 17.63
CA PRO A 151 14.93 -0.44 17.09
C PRO A 151 15.51 -1.85 17.11
N ARG A 152 16.26 -2.19 16.06
CA ARG A 152 17.10 -3.38 16.03
C ARG A 152 18.14 -3.24 17.15
N ASN A 153 18.09 -4.13 18.15
CA ASN A 153 19.25 -4.40 19.00
C ASN A 153 20.33 -5.11 18.19
#